data_AF-A0A938UB05-F1
#
_entry.id   AF-A0A938UB05-F1
#
_cell.length_a   1.000
_cell.length_b   1.000
_cell.length_c   1.000
_cell.angle_alpha   90.00
_cell.angle_beta   90.00
_cell.angle_gamma   90.00
#
_symmetry.space_group_name_H-M   'P 1'
#
loop_
_entity.id
_entity.type
_entity.pdbx_description
1 polymer ?
#
loop_
_entity_poly.entity_id
_entity_poly.type
_entity_poly.pdbx_seq_one_letter_code
_entity_poly.pdbx_strand_id
1 'polypeptide(L)'
;MIPESTLSKLIAIGRSLEWDDPSLTSRLLEIKDDENINRLHWREWDSVTGTLSKDEIVSLLKGLVAAEEKLKWTGGSVSAIIWVFRELERRDTDLTTKIAEWILQHTSNPYVPFGTTNFGARSLDELQSYKAAWESRRAATGKAELKRQEEANVRRRQRQLDGEKRVQRQKKAAYERQTLLDEFQSLTPRQRLERIAFDTDHPIEFFPTDFADVGTEVLKSLSGPTRIQLLQRLRKVGRGPWMRLRLTLESVDNRVAGA
;
A
#
# COMPACT_ATOMS: atom_id res chain seq x y z
N MET A 1 4.46 -4.16 -42.76
CA MET A 1 4.23 -3.52 -44.07
C MET A 1 2.74 -3.28 -44.25
N ILE A 2 2.35 -2.04 -44.56
CA ILE A 2 0.96 -1.66 -44.82
C ILE A 2 0.64 -2.03 -46.28
N PRO A 3 -0.39 -2.84 -46.58
CA PRO A 3 -0.73 -3.16 -47.96
C PRO A 3 -1.15 -1.90 -48.73
N GLU A 4 -0.62 -1.72 -49.93
CA GLU A 4 -0.90 -0.54 -50.78
C GLU A 4 -2.40 -0.43 -51.10
N SER A 5 -3.05 -1.56 -51.37
CA SER A 5 -4.50 -1.63 -51.59
C SER A 5 -5.31 -1.10 -50.41
N THR A 6 -4.94 -1.46 -49.18
CA THR A 6 -5.60 -1.00 -47.96
C THR A 6 -5.36 0.50 -47.75
N LEU A 7 -4.13 0.97 -47.95
CA LEU A 7 -3.78 2.38 -47.86
C LEU A 7 -4.59 3.23 -48.84
N SER A 8 -4.64 2.84 -50.11
CA SER A 8 -5.40 3.56 -51.14
C SER A 8 -6.89 3.60 -50.82
N LYS A 9 -7.47 2.50 -50.32
CA LYS A 9 -8.87 2.45 -49.89
C LYS A 9 -9.15 3.38 -48.71
N LEU A 10 -8.31 3.38 -47.68
CA LEU A 10 -8.45 4.29 -46.54
C LEU A 10 -8.40 5.77 -46.98
N ILE A 11 -7.48 6.13 -47.86
CA ILE A 11 -7.38 7.49 -48.42
C ILE A 11 -8.64 7.82 -49.23
N ALA A 12 -9.11 6.91 -50.10
CA ALA A 12 -10.31 7.11 -50.91
C ALA A 12 -11.58 7.29 -50.05
N ILE A 13 -11.71 6.50 -48.98
CA ILE A 13 -12.78 6.62 -47.99
C ILE A 13 -12.71 8.01 -47.34
N GLY A 14 -11.55 8.43 -46.85
CA GLY A 14 -11.40 9.72 -46.19
C GLY A 14 -11.62 10.94 -47.08
N ARG A 15 -11.30 10.85 -48.37
CA ARG A 15 -11.57 11.91 -49.37
C ARG A 15 -13.06 12.15 -49.60
N SER A 16 -13.87 11.10 -49.46
CA SER A 16 -15.31 11.10 -49.74
C SER A 16 -16.11 10.67 -48.52
N LEU A 17 -15.61 11.03 -47.34
CA LEU A 17 -16.18 10.61 -46.07
C LEU A 17 -17.38 11.47 -45.73
N GLU A 18 -18.54 10.85 -45.82
CA GLU A 18 -19.81 11.36 -45.30
C GLU A 18 -20.29 10.35 -44.25
N TRP A 19 -20.37 10.77 -42.98
CA TRP A 19 -20.58 9.84 -41.84
C TRP A 19 -21.91 9.09 -41.86
N ASP A 20 -22.91 9.72 -42.48
CA ASP A 20 -24.28 9.21 -42.61
C ASP A 20 -24.55 8.58 -43.99
N ASP A 21 -23.54 8.51 -44.87
CA ASP A 21 -23.66 7.83 -46.16
C ASP A 21 -23.81 6.31 -45.97
N PRO A 22 -24.91 5.69 -46.42
CA PRO A 22 -25.11 4.24 -46.34
C PRO A 22 -24.00 3.44 -47.04
N SER A 23 -23.37 4.01 -48.08
CA SER A 23 -22.31 3.34 -48.84
C SER A 23 -20.97 3.24 -48.08
N LEU A 24 -20.77 4.07 -47.05
CA LEU A 24 -19.55 4.10 -46.25
C LEU A 24 -19.25 2.73 -45.64
N THR A 25 -20.28 2.06 -45.11
CA THR A 25 -20.13 0.74 -44.50
C THR A 25 -19.63 -0.28 -45.51
N SER A 26 -20.18 -0.30 -46.73
CA SER A 26 -19.74 -1.22 -47.79
C SER A 26 -18.28 -0.99 -48.16
N ARG A 27 -17.86 0.27 -48.31
CA ARG A 27 -16.47 0.64 -48.61
C ARG A 27 -15.51 0.22 -47.48
N LEU A 28 -15.92 0.39 -46.23
CA LEU A 28 -15.14 -0.03 -45.05
C LEU A 28 -15.04 -1.56 -44.94
N LEU A 29 -16.08 -2.31 -45.32
CA LEU A 29 -16.04 -3.77 -45.28
C LEU A 29 -14.98 -4.36 -46.22
N GLU A 30 -14.61 -3.65 -47.29
CA GLU A 30 -13.54 -4.07 -48.21
C GLU A 30 -12.14 -4.09 -47.60
N ILE A 31 -11.95 -3.48 -46.42
CA ILE A 31 -10.69 -3.48 -45.68
C ILE A 31 -10.81 -4.17 -44.32
N LYS A 32 -11.97 -4.74 -43.96
CA LYS A 32 -12.26 -5.22 -42.60
C LYS A 32 -11.17 -6.09 -41.99
N ASP A 33 -10.60 -6.99 -42.79
CA ASP A 33 -9.60 -7.97 -42.34
C ASP A 33 -8.19 -7.37 -42.14
N ASP A 34 -7.99 -6.11 -42.52
CA ASP A 34 -6.70 -5.42 -42.43
C ASP A 34 -6.48 -4.72 -41.07
N GLU A 35 -7.33 -4.94 -40.07
CA GLU A 35 -7.28 -4.28 -38.75
C GLU A 35 -5.87 -4.25 -38.11
N ASN A 36 -5.06 -5.29 -38.36
CA ASN A 36 -3.71 -5.39 -37.81
C ASN A 36 -2.80 -4.19 -38.18
N ILE A 37 -3.06 -3.50 -39.29
CA ILE A 37 -2.28 -2.30 -39.66
C ILE A 37 -2.42 -1.20 -38.61
N ASN A 38 -3.55 -1.13 -37.92
CA ASN A 38 -3.85 -0.09 -36.94
C ASN A 38 -2.96 -0.15 -35.69
N ARG A 39 -2.28 -1.28 -35.48
CA ARG A 39 -1.36 -1.52 -34.35
C ARG A 39 0.11 -1.60 -34.79
N LEU A 40 0.40 -1.30 -36.06
CA LEU A 40 1.77 -1.26 -36.54
C LEU A 40 2.58 -0.16 -35.86
N HIS A 41 3.87 -0.41 -35.74
CA HIS A 41 4.82 0.50 -35.12
C HIS A 41 4.97 1.80 -35.93
N TRP A 42 5.32 2.91 -35.25
CA TRP A 42 5.42 4.24 -35.85
C TRP A 42 6.31 4.29 -37.11
N ARG A 43 7.37 3.46 -37.17
CA ARG A 43 8.27 3.38 -38.33
C ARG A 43 7.57 2.95 -39.62
N GLU A 44 6.60 2.03 -39.51
CA GLU A 44 5.83 1.56 -40.67
C GLU A 44 4.95 2.70 -41.20
N TRP A 45 4.35 3.47 -40.30
CA TRP A 45 3.50 4.60 -40.65
C TRP A 45 4.33 5.78 -41.19
N ASP A 46 5.43 6.15 -40.55
CA ASP A 46 6.33 7.22 -41.01
C ASP A 46 6.88 6.94 -42.43
N SER A 47 7.20 5.68 -42.75
CA SER A 47 7.65 5.30 -44.09
C SER A 47 6.61 5.56 -45.17
N VAL A 48 5.33 5.37 -44.85
CA VAL A 48 4.23 5.53 -45.80
C VAL A 48 3.77 6.98 -45.86
N THR A 49 3.57 7.63 -44.71
CA THR A 49 3.13 9.03 -44.66
C THR A 49 4.19 9.96 -45.21
N GLY A 50 5.48 9.60 -45.11
CA GLY A 50 6.61 10.29 -45.72
C GLY A 50 6.42 10.61 -47.22
N THR A 51 5.74 9.74 -47.96
CA THR A 51 5.53 9.90 -49.42
C THR A 51 4.20 10.55 -49.79
N LEU A 52 3.28 10.74 -48.83
CA LEU A 52 1.95 11.28 -49.08
C LEU A 52 1.93 12.81 -49.03
N SER A 53 1.05 13.42 -49.82
CA SER A 53 0.72 14.85 -49.70
C SER A 53 -0.01 15.16 -48.38
N LYS A 54 -0.09 16.45 -47.98
CA LYS A 54 -0.84 16.86 -46.79
C LYS A 54 -2.32 16.47 -46.87
N ASP A 55 -2.94 16.65 -48.03
CA ASP A 55 -4.35 16.32 -48.24
C ASP A 55 -4.60 14.79 -48.17
N GLU A 56 -3.64 14.00 -48.61
CA GLU A 56 -3.67 12.54 -48.47
C GLU A 56 -3.51 12.08 -47.03
N ILE A 57 -2.66 12.73 -46.24
CA ILE A 57 -2.54 12.46 -44.79
C ILE A 57 -3.85 12.79 -44.09
N VAL A 58 -4.47 13.93 -44.39
CA VAL A 58 -5.79 14.29 -43.85
C VAL A 58 -6.85 13.24 -44.22
N SER A 59 -6.86 12.82 -45.48
CA SER A 59 -7.79 11.78 -45.95
C SER A 59 -7.53 10.45 -45.24
N LEU A 60 -6.27 10.05 -45.11
CA LEU A 60 -5.87 8.84 -44.39
C LEU A 60 -6.35 8.87 -42.93
N LEU A 61 -6.17 10.00 -42.22
CA LEU A 61 -6.67 10.18 -40.84
C LEU A 61 -8.18 9.98 -40.75
N LYS A 62 -8.93 10.61 -41.64
CA LYS A 62 -10.39 10.46 -41.70
C LYS A 62 -10.81 9.01 -41.95
N GLY A 63 -10.15 8.33 -42.89
CA GLY A 63 -10.40 6.92 -43.19
C GLY A 63 -10.11 6.00 -42.00
N LEU A 64 -8.98 6.22 -41.30
CA LEU A 64 -8.61 5.45 -40.12
C LEU A 64 -9.60 5.65 -38.95
N VAL A 65 -10.03 6.89 -38.69
CA VAL A 65 -11.06 7.18 -37.68
C VAL A 65 -12.37 6.49 -38.00
N ALA A 66 -12.80 6.54 -39.28
CA ALA A 66 -14.01 5.84 -39.71
C ALA A 66 -13.89 4.31 -39.54
N ALA A 67 -12.72 3.73 -39.82
CA ALA A 67 -12.46 2.31 -39.60
C ALA A 67 -12.48 1.93 -38.11
N GLU A 68 -11.81 2.69 -37.23
CA GLU A 68 -11.89 2.47 -35.78
C GLU A 68 -13.34 2.53 -35.28
N GLU A 69 -14.13 3.52 -35.71
CA GLU A 69 -15.48 3.68 -35.19
C GLU A 69 -16.50 2.69 -35.73
N LYS A 70 -16.50 2.44 -37.04
CA LYS A 70 -17.55 1.65 -37.70
C LYS A 70 -17.18 0.17 -37.76
N LEU A 71 -15.91 -0.18 -37.95
CA LEU A 71 -15.44 -1.57 -37.98
C LEU A 71 -14.96 -2.06 -36.61
N LYS A 72 -14.86 -1.17 -35.62
CA LYS A 72 -14.32 -1.47 -34.29
C LYS A 72 -12.87 -1.95 -34.34
N TRP A 73 -12.08 -1.40 -35.29
CA TRP A 73 -10.65 -1.64 -35.31
C TRP A 73 -10.01 -1.21 -33.99
N THR A 74 -9.22 -2.10 -33.42
CA THR A 74 -8.52 -1.90 -32.15
C THR A 74 -7.17 -1.23 -32.39
N GLY A 75 -6.85 -0.24 -31.55
CA GLY A 75 -5.58 0.49 -31.60
C GLY A 75 -5.16 1.01 -30.23
N GLY A 76 -6.11 1.52 -29.44
CA GLY A 76 -5.82 2.07 -28.11
C GLY A 76 -4.72 3.12 -28.17
N SER A 77 -3.74 3.05 -27.27
CA SER A 77 -2.61 3.98 -27.21
C SER A 77 -1.56 3.80 -28.32
N VAL A 78 -1.71 2.78 -29.18
CA VAL A 78 -0.81 2.50 -30.31
C VAL A 78 -1.52 2.60 -31.66
N SER A 79 -2.71 3.22 -31.69
CA SER A 79 -3.50 3.48 -32.90
C SER A 79 -2.68 4.16 -34.00
N ALA A 80 -2.88 3.73 -35.25
CA ALA A 80 -2.31 4.35 -36.42
C ALA A 80 -2.65 5.84 -36.53
N ILE A 81 -3.84 6.23 -36.07
CA ILE A 81 -4.30 7.62 -36.10
C ILE A 81 -3.30 8.51 -35.35
N ILE A 82 -2.73 8.04 -34.23
CA ILE A 82 -1.75 8.80 -33.43
C ILE A 82 -0.47 9.04 -34.25
N TRP A 83 0.03 8.02 -34.94
CA TRP A 83 1.28 8.13 -35.72
C TRP A 83 1.10 9.02 -36.94
N VAL A 84 0.01 8.82 -37.69
CA VAL A 84 -0.31 9.62 -38.87
C VAL A 84 -0.60 11.08 -38.48
N PHE A 85 -1.25 11.31 -37.33
CA PHE A 85 -1.54 12.66 -36.84
C PHE A 85 -0.27 13.42 -36.47
N ARG A 86 0.70 12.74 -35.83
CA ARG A 86 2.01 13.33 -35.52
C ARG A 86 2.81 13.69 -36.78
N GLU A 87 2.62 12.97 -37.88
CA GLU A 87 3.24 13.38 -39.15
C GLU A 87 2.59 14.64 -39.73
N LEU A 88 1.26 14.78 -39.63
CA LEU A 88 0.58 16.02 -40.00
C LEU A 88 1.06 17.20 -39.13
N GLU A 89 1.19 16.98 -37.82
CA GLU A 89 1.67 17.97 -36.85
C GLU A 89 3.07 18.49 -37.18
N ARG A 90 3.97 17.60 -37.65
CA ARG A 90 5.31 17.98 -38.11
C ARG A 90 5.30 18.86 -39.36
N ARG A 91 4.25 18.78 -40.19
CA ARG A 91 4.17 19.46 -41.50
C ARG A 91 3.32 20.73 -41.50
N ASP A 92 2.27 20.77 -40.69
CA ASP A 92 1.27 21.84 -40.72
C ASP A 92 0.47 21.92 -39.42
N THR A 93 0.88 22.82 -38.52
CA THR A 93 0.25 23.02 -37.20
C THR A 93 -1.17 23.56 -37.29
N ASP A 94 -1.46 24.41 -38.28
CA ASP A 94 -2.78 25.04 -38.43
C ASP A 94 -3.82 24.01 -38.89
N LEU A 95 -3.43 23.19 -39.87
CA LEU A 95 -4.26 22.08 -40.34
C LEU A 95 -4.44 21.02 -39.24
N THR A 96 -3.39 20.74 -38.48
CA THR A 96 -3.43 19.80 -37.36
C THR A 96 -4.47 20.17 -36.32
N THR A 97 -4.62 21.45 -36.00
CA THR A 97 -5.62 21.93 -35.03
C THR A 97 -7.03 21.64 -35.51
N LYS A 98 -7.35 21.94 -36.78
CA LYS A 98 -8.66 21.66 -37.38
C LYS A 98 -8.97 20.16 -37.42
N ILE A 99 -7.96 19.35 -37.74
CA ILE A 99 -8.12 17.90 -37.79
C ILE A 99 -8.23 17.30 -36.39
N ALA A 100 -7.54 17.83 -35.38
CA ALA A 100 -7.69 17.37 -34.00
C ALA A 100 -9.13 17.56 -33.50
N GLU A 101 -9.70 18.74 -33.75
CA GLU A 101 -11.09 19.06 -33.42
C GLU A 101 -12.05 18.07 -34.08
N TRP A 102 -11.87 17.82 -35.38
CA TRP A 102 -12.66 16.84 -36.11
C TRP A 102 -12.50 15.42 -35.54
N ILE A 103 -11.28 14.99 -35.22
CA ILE A 103 -11.02 13.65 -34.69
C ILE A 103 -11.73 13.45 -33.34
N LEU A 104 -11.67 14.43 -32.42
CA LEU A 104 -12.29 14.32 -31.10
C LEU A 104 -13.81 14.15 -31.15
N GLN A 105 -14.46 14.78 -32.13
CA GLN A 105 -15.90 14.63 -32.36
C GLN A 105 -16.27 13.23 -32.85
N HIS A 106 -15.34 12.54 -33.50
CA HIS A 106 -15.61 11.30 -34.24
C HIS A 106 -14.88 10.08 -33.70
N THR A 107 -14.14 10.17 -32.59
CA THR A 107 -13.44 9.01 -32.01
C THR A 107 -14.01 8.61 -30.65
N SER A 108 -14.08 7.32 -30.38
CA SER A 108 -14.35 6.73 -29.07
C SER A 108 -13.06 6.23 -28.40
N ASN A 109 -11.95 6.22 -29.14
CA ASN A 109 -10.64 5.82 -28.62
C ASN A 109 -10.10 6.94 -27.71
N PRO A 110 -9.91 6.68 -26.40
CA PRO A 110 -9.53 7.72 -25.47
C PRO A 110 -8.10 8.23 -25.68
N TYR A 111 -7.28 7.58 -26.50
CA TYR A 111 -5.89 8.02 -26.73
C TYR A 111 -5.72 8.85 -28.00
N VAL A 112 -6.73 8.89 -28.86
CA VAL A 112 -6.65 9.56 -30.17
C VAL A 112 -7.09 11.03 -30.02
N PRO A 113 -6.41 11.99 -30.67
CA PRO A 113 -5.23 11.84 -31.56
C PRO A 113 -3.85 11.89 -30.86
N PHE A 114 -3.78 12.29 -29.59
CA PHE A 114 -2.50 12.72 -28.99
C PHE A 114 -1.60 11.59 -28.45
N GLY A 115 -2.12 10.37 -28.34
CA GLY A 115 -1.49 9.23 -27.67
C GLY A 115 -1.55 9.29 -26.13
N THR A 116 -2.11 10.37 -25.58
CA THR A 116 -2.47 10.50 -24.16
C THR A 116 -3.99 10.47 -24.03
N THR A 117 -4.49 10.15 -22.83
CA THR A 117 -5.94 10.20 -22.60
C THR A 117 -6.51 11.58 -22.96
N ASN A 118 -7.56 11.59 -23.78
CA ASN A 118 -8.35 12.74 -24.17
C ASN A 118 -9.50 12.99 -23.17
N PHE A 119 -9.62 12.16 -22.14
CA PHE A 119 -10.66 12.25 -21.10
C PHE A 119 -12.10 12.20 -21.64
N GLY A 120 -12.31 11.71 -22.87
CA GLY A 120 -13.60 11.71 -23.55
C GLY A 120 -14.01 13.06 -24.14
N ALA A 121 -13.08 14.01 -24.29
CA ALA A 121 -13.34 15.32 -24.87
C ALA A 121 -13.85 15.22 -26.32
N ARG A 122 -14.80 16.10 -26.67
CA ARG A 122 -15.33 16.27 -28.03
C ARG A 122 -14.84 17.54 -28.73
N SER A 123 -14.05 18.35 -28.04
CA SER A 123 -13.36 19.52 -28.57
C SER A 123 -12.02 19.74 -27.88
N LEU A 124 -11.16 20.56 -28.49
CA LEU A 124 -9.90 20.98 -27.87
C LEU A 124 -10.12 21.78 -26.58
N ASP A 125 -11.18 22.60 -26.52
CA ASP A 125 -11.53 23.39 -25.33
C ASP A 125 -11.96 22.51 -24.15
N GLU A 126 -12.77 21.48 -24.42
CA GLU A 126 -13.12 20.46 -23.41
C GLU A 126 -11.88 19.72 -22.93
N LEU A 127 -11.00 19.33 -23.85
CA LEU A 127 -9.76 18.65 -23.52
C LEU A 127 -8.87 19.50 -22.60
N GLN A 128 -8.74 20.80 -22.89
CA GLN A 128 -7.98 21.72 -22.06
C GLN A 128 -8.60 21.84 -20.66
N SER A 129 -9.92 21.95 -20.58
CA SER A 129 -10.66 22.03 -19.31
C SER A 129 -10.46 20.76 -18.46
N TYR A 130 -10.53 19.57 -19.09
CA TYR A 130 -10.28 18.31 -18.39
C TYR A 130 -8.84 18.16 -17.92
N LYS A 131 -7.85 18.56 -18.73
CA LYS A 131 -6.44 18.56 -18.32
C LYS A 131 -6.21 19.46 -17.10
N ALA A 132 -6.73 20.68 -17.12
CA ALA A 132 -6.61 21.61 -15.99
C ALA A 132 -7.26 21.05 -14.71
N ALA A 133 -8.46 20.47 -14.83
CA ALA A 133 -9.13 19.83 -13.70
C ALA A 133 -8.36 18.63 -13.15
N TRP A 134 -7.80 17.80 -14.03
CA TRP A 134 -6.99 16.64 -13.65
C TRP A 134 -5.69 17.05 -12.94
N GLU A 135 -4.99 18.07 -13.46
CA GLU A 135 -3.77 18.61 -12.85
C GLU A 135 -4.05 19.20 -11.47
N SER A 136 -5.13 19.96 -11.31
CA SER A 136 -5.57 20.51 -10.03
C SER A 136 -5.84 19.41 -8.99
N ARG A 137 -6.57 18.35 -9.39
CA ARG A 137 -6.83 17.18 -8.52
C ARG A 137 -5.56 16.43 -8.16
N ARG A 138 -4.65 16.26 -9.12
CA ARG A 138 -3.36 15.61 -8.90
C ARG A 138 -2.50 16.40 -7.91
N ALA A 139 -2.46 17.72 -8.05
CA ALA A 139 -1.74 18.60 -7.13
C ALA A 139 -2.35 18.57 -5.71
N ALA A 140 -3.67 18.61 -5.59
CA ALA A 140 -4.37 18.52 -4.30
C ALA A 140 -4.10 17.18 -3.59
N THR A 141 -4.21 16.06 -4.33
CA THR A 141 -3.92 14.72 -3.82
C THR A 141 -2.45 14.60 -3.40
N GLY A 142 -1.51 15.12 -4.21
CA GLY A 142 -0.09 15.12 -3.89
C GLY A 142 0.24 15.87 -2.60
N LYS A 143 -0.35 17.06 -2.39
CA LYS A 143 -0.19 17.83 -1.15
C LYS A 143 -0.76 17.10 0.07
N ALA A 144 -1.95 16.50 -0.06
CA ALA A 144 -2.57 15.74 1.01
C ALA A 144 -1.72 14.52 1.39
N GLU A 145 -1.15 13.83 0.40
CA GLU A 145 -0.29 12.68 0.63
C GLU A 145 1.02 13.05 1.33
N LEU A 146 1.68 14.13 0.91
CA LEU A 146 2.88 14.63 1.58
C LEU A 146 2.61 14.94 3.06
N LYS A 147 1.50 15.63 3.36
CA LYS A 147 1.09 15.91 4.74
C LYS A 147 0.86 14.63 5.55
N ARG A 148 0.20 13.62 4.96
CA ARG A 148 -0.01 12.31 5.62
C ARG A 148 1.31 11.61 5.93
N GLN A 149 2.28 11.68 5.03
CA GLN A 149 3.60 11.08 5.22
C GLN A 149 4.39 11.80 6.32
N GLU A 150 4.36 13.13 6.34
CA GLU A 150 4.98 13.93 7.41
C GLU A 150 4.40 13.58 8.79
N GLU A 151 3.07 13.57 8.92
CA GLU A 151 2.41 13.19 10.18
C GLU A 151 2.72 11.74 10.59
N ALA A 152 2.77 10.81 9.64
CA ALA A 152 3.13 9.42 9.91
C ALA A 152 4.58 9.30 10.40
N ASN A 153 5.50 10.05 9.81
CA ASN A 153 6.91 10.09 10.21
C ASN A 153 7.07 10.66 11.61
N VAL A 154 6.36 11.75 11.95
CA VAL A 154 6.34 12.31 13.32
C VAL A 154 5.83 11.26 14.31
N ARG A 155 4.70 10.61 14.02
CA ARG A 155 4.15 9.54 14.88
C ARG A 155 5.10 8.37 15.05
N ARG A 156 5.79 7.95 13.98
CA ARG A 156 6.77 6.86 14.02
C ARG A 156 7.95 7.21 14.91
N ARG A 157 8.49 8.43 14.77
CA ARG A 157 9.59 8.91 15.60
C ARG A 157 9.20 8.97 17.07
N GLN A 158 7.99 9.46 17.37
CA GLN A 158 7.49 9.50 18.74
C GLN A 158 7.38 8.09 19.35
N ARG A 159 6.78 7.14 18.61
CA ARG A 159 6.68 5.74 19.07
C ARG A 159 8.04 5.10 19.30
N GLN A 160 9.04 5.43 18.48
CA GLN A 160 10.40 4.93 18.68
C GLN A 160 10.99 5.46 19.98
N LEU A 161 10.91 6.77 20.23
CA LEU A 161 11.39 7.38 21.46
C LEU A 161 10.69 6.80 22.71
N ASP A 162 9.37 6.60 22.64
CA ASP A 162 8.61 6.02 23.74
C ASP A 162 8.96 4.55 23.96
N GLY A 163 9.19 3.81 22.88
CA GLY A 163 9.70 2.43 22.90
C GLY A 163 11.06 2.34 23.58
N GLU A 164 12.00 3.21 23.20
CA GLU A 164 13.34 3.29 23.80
C GLU A 164 13.27 3.59 25.30
N LYS A 165 12.45 4.58 25.71
CA LYS A 165 12.21 4.89 27.13
C LYS A 165 11.65 3.69 27.89
N ARG A 166 10.70 2.96 27.31
CA ARG A 166 10.11 1.76 27.93
C ARG A 166 11.15 0.66 28.11
N VAL A 167 11.97 0.40 27.09
CA VAL A 167 13.04 -0.61 27.17
C VAL A 167 14.05 -0.23 28.25
N GLN A 168 14.46 1.04 28.34
CA GLN A 168 15.39 1.49 29.38
C GLN A 168 14.80 1.34 30.80
N ARG A 169 13.53 1.69 31.00
CA ARG A 169 12.84 1.48 32.29
C ARG A 169 12.77 -0.01 32.65
N GLN A 170 12.47 -0.87 31.69
CA GLN A 170 12.42 -2.32 31.91
C GLN A 170 13.81 -2.89 32.25
N LYS A 171 14.86 -2.45 31.54
CA LYS A 171 16.25 -2.85 31.86
C LYS A 171 16.66 -2.44 33.26
N LYS A 172 16.37 -1.20 33.65
CA LYS A 172 16.67 -0.69 35.00
C LYS A 172 15.93 -1.50 36.06
N ALA A 173 14.62 -1.69 35.90
CA ALA A 173 13.81 -2.47 36.84
C ALA A 173 14.26 -3.95 36.92
N ALA A 174 14.66 -4.56 35.80
CA ALA A 174 15.19 -5.91 35.77
C ALA A 174 16.53 -6.02 36.50
N TYR A 175 17.42 -5.04 36.32
CA TYR A 175 18.70 -4.97 37.03
C TYR A 175 18.51 -4.78 38.54
N GLU A 176 17.64 -3.86 38.95
CA GLU A 176 17.29 -3.64 40.36
C GLU A 176 16.71 -4.90 40.98
N ARG A 177 15.79 -5.57 40.27
CA ARG A 177 15.24 -6.86 40.72
C ARG A 177 16.33 -7.92 40.87
N GLN A 178 17.23 -8.06 39.89
CA GLN A 178 18.28 -9.07 39.95
C GLN A 178 19.21 -8.82 41.13
N THR A 179 19.64 -7.57 41.33
CA THR A 179 20.48 -7.16 42.46
C THR A 179 19.83 -7.55 43.79
N LEU A 180 18.54 -7.24 43.96
CA LEU A 180 17.81 -7.62 45.17
C LEU A 180 17.74 -9.14 45.33
N LEU A 181 17.45 -9.88 44.26
CA LEU A 181 17.40 -11.34 44.34
C LEU A 181 18.74 -11.98 44.68
N ASP A 182 19.85 -11.44 44.18
CA ASP A 182 21.20 -11.89 44.52
C ASP A 182 21.48 -11.69 46.03
N GLU A 183 21.04 -10.57 46.61
CA GLU A 183 21.08 -10.38 48.07
C GLU A 183 20.29 -11.48 48.80
N PHE A 184 19.06 -11.78 48.37
CA PHE A 184 18.26 -12.85 48.99
C PHE A 184 18.89 -14.24 48.81
N GLN A 185 19.57 -14.50 47.69
CA GLN A 185 20.27 -15.76 47.45
C GLN A 185 21.45 -15.95 48.40
N SER A 186 22.15 -14.87 48.75
CA SER A 186 23.26 -14.90 49.71
C SER A 186 22.83 -15.21 51.15
N LEU A 187 21.54 -15.05 51.47
CA LEU A 187 20.98 -15.37 52.78
C LEU A 187 20.73 -16.88 52.93
N THR A 188 20.84 -17.35 54.16
CA THR A 188 20.39 -18.70 54.52
C THR A 188 18.87 -18.84 54.29
N PRO A 189 18.35 -20.07 54.04
CA PRO A 189 16.92 -20.28 53.82
C PRO A 189 16.02 -19.70 54.92
N ARG A 190 16.45 -19.76 56.19
CA ARG A 190 15.74 -19.18 57.33
C ARG A 190 15.66 -17.65 57.23
N GLN A 191 16.81 -16.99 57.10
CA GLN A 191 16.90 -15.53 57.01
C GLN A 191 16.16 -14.99 55.78
N ARG A 192 16.19 -15.75 54.69
CA ARG A 192 15.45 -15.43 53.46
C ARG A 192 13.94 -15.39 53.72
N LEU A 193 13.39 -16.41 54.37
CA LEU A 193 11.96 -16.44 54.72
C LEU A 193 11.59 -15.39 55.75
N GLU A 194 12.46 -15.09 56.72
CA GLU A 194 12.28 -13.98 57.67
C GLU A 194 12.18 -12.65 56.92
N ARG A 195 13.12 -12.35 56.00
CA ARG A 195 13.09 -11.10 55.23
C ARG A 195 11.89 -11.03 54.28
N ILE A 196 11.52 -12.14 53.63
CA ILE A 196 10.31 -12.22 52.79
C ILE A 196 9.05 -11.99 53.63
N ALA A 197 8.95 -12.52 54.84
CA ALA A 197 7.76 -12.34 55.68
C ALA A 197 7.44 -10.85 55.89
N PHE A 198 8.46 -10.01 56.11
CA PHE A 198 8.29 -8.59 56.42
C PHE A 198 8.43 -7.64 55.23
N ASP A 199 8.76 -8.13 54.03
CA ASP A 199 8.85 -7.28 52.83
C ASP A 199 7.45 -6.80 52.39
N THR A 200 7.19 -5.50 52.45
CA THR A 200 5.92 -4.90 52.03
C THR A 200 5.95 -4.36 50.60
N ASP A 201 7.14 -4.27 50.01
CA ASP A 201 7.37 -3.57 48.75
C ASP A 201 7.17 -4.47 47.55
N HIS A 202 7.32 -5.79 47.74
CA HIS A 202 7.25 -6.77 46.67
C HIS A 202 6.14 -7.78 46.94
N PRO A 203 5.31 -8.15 45.96
CA PRO A 203 4.35 -9.26 46.10
C PRO A 203 5.07 -10.62 46.15
N ILE A 204 4.39 -11.70 46.53
CA ILE A 204 5.06 -13.01 46.65
C ILE A 204 5.57 -13.55 45.31
N GLU A 205 4.89 -13.21 44.21
CA GLU A 205 5.27 -13.56 42.83
C GLU A 205 6.55 -12.86 42.38
N PHE A 206 7.00 -11.82 43.08
CA PHE A 206 8.30 -11.20 42.82
C PHE A 206 9.45 -12.18 43.10
N PHE A 207 9.30 -13.03 44.11
CA PHE A 207 10.35 -13.92 44.59
C PHE A 207 10.39 -15.23 43.79
N PRO A 208 11.60 -15.73 43.46
CA PRO A 208 11.81 -17.03 42.83
C PRO A 208 11.12 -18.17 43.59
N THR A 209 10.50 -19.10 42.87
CA THR A 209 9.70 -20.18 43.49
C THR A 209 10.54 -21.22 44.23
N ASP A 210 11.82 -21.35 43.89
CA ASP A 210 12.81 -22.17 44.62
C ASP A 210 13.07 -21.64 46.03
N PHE A 211 12.82 -20.36 46.30
CA PHE A 211 12.89 -19.82 47.68
C PHE A 211 11.83 -20.43 48.59
N ALA A 212 10.76 -21.00 48.03
CA ALA A 212 9.74 -21.70 48.76
C ALA A 212 10.11 -23.16 49.09
N ASP A 213 11.18 -23.68 48.49
CA ASP A 213 11.62 -25.07 48.67
C ASP A 213 12.56 -25.18 49.87
N VAL A 214 11.95 -25.25 51.06
CA VAL A 214 12.68 -25.34 52.33
C VAL A 214 12.23 -26.56 53.14
N GLY A 215 13.18 -27.15 53.87
CA GLY A 215 12.89 -28.26 54.77
C GLY A 215 12.07 -27.83 56.00
N THR A 216 11.29 -28.76 56.56
CA THR A 216 10.46 -28.54 57.75
C THR A 216 11.25 -28.04 58.96
N GLU A 217 12.52 -28.44 59.11
CA GLU A 217 13.38 -27.98 60.20
C GLU A 217 13.68 -26.47 60.13
N VAL A 218 13.81 -25.92 58.92
CA VAL A 218 13.94 -24.48 58.72
C VAL A 218 12.67 -23.77 59.18
N LEU A 219 11.49 -24.31 58.86
CA LEU A 219 10.20 -23.72 59.24
C LEU A 219 9.97 -23.73 60.75
N LYS A 220 10.34 -24.82 61.43
CA LYS A 220 10.30 -24.90 62.90
C LYS A 220 11.21 -23.88 63.57
N SER A 221 12.35 -23.56 62.94
CA SER A 221 13.32 -22.60 63.46
C SER A 221 12.92 -21.12 63.31
N LEU A 222 11.87 -20.81 62.53
CA LEU A 222 11.34 -19.46 62.38
C LEU A 222 10.67 -18.99 63.69
N SER A 223 10.72 -17.69 63.99
CA SER A 223 10.00 -17.12 65.14
C SER A 223 8.48 -17.10 64.91
N GLY A 224 7.69 -17.19 65.97
CA GLY A 224 6.22 -17.12 65.90
C GLY A 224 5.69 -15.92 65.11
N PRO A 225 6.18 -14.69 65.36
CA PRO A 225 5.80 -13.51 64.57
C PRO A 225 6.11 -13.66 63.08
N THR A 226 7.25 -14.25 62.73
CA THR A 226 7.62 -14.49 61.33
C THR A 226 6.67 -15.47 60.65
N ARG A 227 6.31 -16.57 61.33
CA ARG A 227 5.39 -17.57 60.76
C ARG A 227 4.02 -16.97 60.49
N ILE A 228 3.46 -16.20 61.43
CA ILE A 228 2.17 -15.52 61.27
C ILE A 228 2.23 -14.57 60.07
N GLN A 229 3.27 -13.74 59.99
CA GLN A 229 3.40 -12.77 58.92
C GLN A 229 3.56 -13.46 57.55
N LEU A 230 4.36 -14.52 57.48
CA LEU A 230 4.55 -15.29 56.26
C LEU A 230 3.26 -15.98 55.81
N LEU A 231 2.46 -16.53 56.74
CA LEU A 231 1.14 -17.09 56.43
C LEU A 231 0.17 -16.03 55.88
N GLN A 232 0.18 -14.82 56.45
CA GLN A 232 -0.64 -13.70 55.93
C GLN A 232 -0.25 -13.36 54.49
N ARG A 233 1.05 -13.30 54.20
CA ARG A 233 1.57 -13.07 52.85
C ARG A 233 1.15 -14.16 51.87
N LEU A 234 1.19 -15.41 52.29
CA LEU A 234 0.87 -16.57 51.45
C LEU A 234 -0.64 -16.82 51.29
N ARG A 235 -1.50 -16.11 52.03
CA ARG A 235 -2.96 -16.36 52.09
C ARG A 235 -3.64 -16.41 50.71
N LYS A 236 -3.22 -15.57 49.77
CA LYS A 236 -3.81 -15.48 48.41
C LYS A 236 -3.15 -16.42 47.40
N VAL A 237 -2.12 -17.18 47.79
CA VAL A 237 -1.41 -18.10 46.90
C VAL A 237 -2.24 -19.37 46.72
N GLY A 238 -2.81 -19.53 45.53
CA GLY A 238 -3.69 -20.65 45.20
C GLY A 238 -3.01 -21.87 44.56
N ARG A 239 -1.73 -21.80 44.18
CA ARG A 239 -1.01 -22.90 43.50
C ARG A 239 0.52 -22.79 43.60
N GLY A 240 1.20 -23.89 43.32
CA GLY A 240 2.66 -23.94 43.14
C GLY A 240 3.48 -24.07 44.43
N PRO A 241 4.82 -23.89 44.36
CA PRO A 241 5.73 -24.09 45.50
C PRO A 241 5.38 -23.24 46.73
N TRP A 242 4.97 -21.98 46.52
CA TRP A 242 4.53 -21.08 47.59
C TRP A 242 3.26 -21.56 48.32
N MET A 243 2.33 -22.23 47.61
CA MET A 243 1.15 -22.84 48.25
C MET A 243 1.56 -24.05 49.11
N ARG A 244 2.49 -24.88 48.63
CA ARG A 244 3.00 -26.02 49.40
C ARG A 244 3.69 -25.54 50.67
N LEU A 245 4.54 -24.53 50.58
CA LEU A 245 5.16 -23.88 51.72
C LEU A 245 4.12 -23.42 52.75
N ARG A 246 3.04 -22.76 52.30
CA ARG A 246 1.93 -22.34 53.18
C ARG A 246 1.33 -23.51 53.94
N LEU A 247 0.95 -24.58 53.24
CA LEU A 247 0.32 -25.76 53.85
C LEU A 247 1.27 -26.43 54.87
N THR A 248 2.55 -26.54 54.53
CA THR A 248 3.56 -27.10 55.45
C THR A 248 3.75 -26.19 56.67
N LEU A 249 3.76 -24.87 56.48
CA LEU A 249 3.88 -23.90 57.58
C LEU A 249 2.66 -23.92 58.51
N GLU A 250 1.45 -24.01 57.97
CA GLU A 250 0.20 -24.19 58.76
C GLU A 250 0.27 -25.46 59.61
N SER A 251 0.79 -26.57 59.05
CA SER A 251 0.96 -27.82 59.79
C SER A 251 2.00 -27.71 60.92
N VAL A 252 3.11 -26.99 60.68
CA VAL A 252 4.15 -26.76 61.69
C VAL A 252 3.64 -25.87 62.82
N ASP A 253 2.94 -24.77 62.51
CA ASP A 253 2.46 -23.82 63.51
C ASP A 253 1.39 -24.45 64.43
N ASN A 254 0.48 -25.26 63.87
CA ASN A 254 -0.52 -26.02 64.63
C ASN A 254 0.10 -27.05 65.59
N ARG A 255 1.26 -27.64 65.24
CA ARG A 255 1.97 -28.61 66.09
C ARG A 255 2.80 -27.94 67.19
N VAL A 256 3.30 -26.72 66.94
CA VAL A 256 4.05 -25.94 67.93
C VAL A 256 3.12 -25.24 68.93
N ALA A 257 1.88 -24.90 68.54
CA ALA A 257 0.90 -24.30 69.44
C ALA A 257 0.18 -25.29 70.38
N GLY A 258 0.25 -26.60 70.09
CA GLY A 258 -0.37 -27.68 70.88
C GLY A 258 0.58 -28.44 71.80
N ALA A 259 1.86 -28.05 71.84
CA ALA A 259 2.91 -28.58 72.71
C ALA A 259 3.32 -27.49 73.73
#